data_AF-A0AA50DZJ4-F1
#
_entry.id   AF-A0AA50DZJ4-F1
#
_cell.length_a   1.000
_cell.length_b   1.000
_cell.length_c   1.000
_cell.angle_alpha   90.00
_cell.angle_beta   90.00
_cell.angle_gamma   90.00
#
_symmetry.space_group_name_H-M   'P 1'
#
loop_
_entity.id
_entity.type
_entity.pdbx_description
1 polymer ?
#
loop_
_entity_poly.entity_id
_entity_poly.type
_entity_poly.pdbx_seq_one_letter_code
_entity_poly.pdbx_strand_id
1 'polypeptide(L)'
;MTNDPTYDQQLKFLETWDFTNATRQTPLPGNVDPKDRFVRASYYQMMLPEPKTEQEAIAGILAIARNTSVPFGAPNNIPGSLYNTEYRTAIDLTNRRYFFELTTSPNVIWVNLDQLNLAPGAPVLSLDPDNLDLSGNVTDKFTKVLKSPF
;
A
#
# COMPACT_ATOMS: atom_id res chain seq x y z
N MET A 1 8.02 5.78 4.41
CA MET A 1 9.04 6.35 3.50
C MET A 1 8.46 6.47 2.09
N THR A 2 9.04 7.32 1.25
CA THR A 2 8.77 7.42 -0.20
C THR A 2 10.01 7.09 -1.03
N ASN A 3 9.86 7.07 -2.35
CA ASN A 3 10.91 6.70 -3.31
C ASN A 3 12.04 7.74 -3.45
N ASP A 4 11.74 9.01 -3.23
CA ASP A 4 12.69 10.12 -3.22
C ASP A 4 12.20 11.25 -2.30
N PRO A 5 13.06 12.19 -1.89
CA PRO A 5 14.53 12.13 -1.94
C PRO A 5 15.08 11.07 -0.96
N THR A 6 16.35 11.13 -0.54
CA THR A 6 16.86 10.14 0.44
C THR A 6 16.07 10.20 1.75
N TYR A 7 16.05 9.11 2.51
CA TYR A 7 15.21 9.04 3.72
C TYR A 7 15.57 10.13 4.75
N ASP A 8 16.86 10.42 4.96
CA ASP A 8 17.29 11.52 5.85
C ASP A 8 16.77 12.88 5.39
N GLN A 9 16.66 13.10 4.07
CA GLN A 9 16.08 14.32 3.52
C GLN A 9 14.56 14.35 3.69
N GLN A 10 13.88 13.20 3.56
CA GLN A 10 12.44 13.08 3.86
C GLN A 10 12.16 13.42 5.32
N LEU A 11 12.96 12.91 6.26
CA LEU A 11 12.83 13.19 7.69
C LEU A 11 13.06 14.67 8.00
N LYS A 12 14.13 15.27 7.48
CA LYS A 12 14.37 16.73 7.61
C LYS A 12 13.23 17.58 7.05
N PHE A 13 12.61 17.14 5.97
CA PHE A 13 11.45 17.84 5.42
C PHE A 13 10.23 17.71 6.34
N LEU A 14 9.97 16.52 6.87
CA LEU A 14 8.87 16.28 7.81
C LEU A 14 9.02 17.10 9.09
N GLU A 15 10.23 17.31 9.61
CA GLU A 15 10.51 18.16 10.78
C GLU A 15 10.04 19.62 10.60
N THR A 16 9.84 20.09 9.36
CA THR A 16 9.30 21.44 9.12
C THR A 16 7.79 21.55 9.38
N TRP A 17 7.12 20.42 9.64
CA TRP A 17 5.70 20.34 9.93
C TRP A 17 5.46 20.05 11.43
N ASP A 18 4.66 20.89 12.09
CA ASP A 18 4.20 20.65 13.47
C ASP A 18 2.74 20.21 13.49
N PHE A 19 2.50 18.98 13.94
CA PHE A 19 1.17 18.38 14.05
C PHE A 19 0.67 18.22 15.48
N THR A 20 1.37 18.80 16.48
CA THR A 20 1.05 18.63 17.91
C THR A 20 -0.38 19.07 18.24
N ASN A 21 -0.87 20.13 17.60
CA ASN A 21 -2.23 20.66 17.78
C ASN A 21 -3.06 20.55 16.49
N ALA A 22 -2.89 19.45 15.75
CA ALA A 22 -3.58 19.24 14.49
C ALA A 22 -5.12 19.28 14.64
N THR A 23 -5.79 19.83 13.64
CA THR A 23 -7.25 19.92 13.56
C THR A 23 -7.70 19.66 12.12
N ARG A 24 -9.01 19.59 11.89
CA ARG A 24 -9.58 19.58 10.52
C ARG A 24 -9.22 20.82 9.67
N GLN A 25 -8.61 21.86 10.24
CA GLN A 25 -8.10 23.05 9.52
C GLN A 25 -6.59 22.98 9.23
N THR A 26 -5.87 21.99 9.78
CA THR A 26 -4.42 21.89 9.60
C THR A 26 -4.10 21.77 8.11
N PRO A 27 -3.29 22.69 7.55
CA PRO A 27 -2.93 22.61 6.14
C PRO A 27 -2.06 21.37 5.93
N LEU A 28 -2.35 20.64 4.86
CA LEU A 28 -1.54 19.52 4.39
C LEU A 28 -1.12 19.77 2.95
N PRO A 29 0.08 19.37 2.56
CA PRO A 29 0.52 19.51 1.18
C PRO A 29 -0.27 18.50 0.33
N GLY A 30 -0.94 18.97 -0.71
CA GLY A 30 -1.91 18.18 -1.49
C GLY A 30 -1.37 17.59 -2.79
N ASN A 31 -0.10 17.84 -3.14
CA ASN A 31 0.43 17.44 -4.44
C ASN A 31 0.84 15.96 -4.46
N VAL A 32 1.14 15.45 -5.65
CA VAL A 32 1.62 14.09 -5.89
C VAL A 32 3.13 13.92 -5.62
N ASP A 33 3.81 15.02 -5.28
CA ASP A 33 5.23 15.04 -4.92
C ASP A 33 5.51 14.00 -3.80
N PRO A 34 6.57 13.20 -3.92
CA PRO A 34 7.00 12.25 -2.90
C PRO A 34 7.08 12.82 -1.48
N LYS A 35 7.59 14.04 -1.31
CA LYS A 35 7.68 14.68 0.02
C LYS A 35 6.29 15.03 0.56
N ASP A 36 5.39 15.51 -0.30
CA ASP A 36 4.01 15.80 0.06
C ASP A 36 3.27 14.53 0.49
N ARG A 37 3.45 13.43 -0.26
CA ARG A 37 2.94 12.10 0.09
C ARG A 37 3.49 11.62 1.42
N PHE A 38 4.78 11.81 1.68
CA PHE A 38 5.43 11.44 2.95
C PHE A 38 4.82 12.20 4.14
N VAL A 39 4.59 13.51 4.00
CA VAL A 39 3.95 14.33 5.03
C VAL A 39 2.51 13.88 5.28
N ARG A 40 1.71 13.68 4.22
CA ARG A 40 0.32 13.19 4.37
C ARG A 40 0.27 11.81 5.03
N ALA A 41 1.13 10.89 4.60
CA ALA A 41 1.21 9.54 5.17
C ALA A 41 1.51 9.61 6.68
N SER A 42 2.53 10.39 7.05
CA SER A 42 2.97 10.54 8.44
C SER A 42 1.88 11.18 9.29
N TYR A 43 1.25 12.25 8.78
CA TYR A 43 0.13 12.91 9.45
C TYR A 43 -1.03 11.95 9.72
N TYR A 44 -1.55 11.27 8.69
CA TYR A 44 -2.71 10.39 8.87
C TYR A 44 -2.39 9.17 9.72
N GLN A 45 -1.15 8.66 9.66
CA GLN A 45 -0.72 7.54 10.50
C GLN A 45 -0.72 7.90 11.99
N MET A 46 -0.35 9.13 12.36
CA MET A 46 -0.46 9.64 13.73
C MET A 46 -1.91 9.79 14.21
N MET A 47 -2.86 9.96 13.28
CA MET A 47 -4.28 10.19 13.59
C MET A 47 -5.12 8.91 13.59
N LEU A 48 -4.58 7.79 13.10
CA LEU A 48 -5.32 6.52 13.12
C LEU A 48 -5.59 6.11 14.57
N PRO A 49 -6.85 5.74 14.91
CA PRO A 49 -7.11 5.12 16.19
C PRO A 49 -6.42 3.76 16.27
N GLU A 50 -6.08 3.33 17.48
CA GLU A 50 -5.63 1.96 17.71
C GLU A 50 -6.73 0.98 17.24
N PRO A 51 -6.45 0.11 16.26
CA PRO A 51 -7.47 -0.75 15.69
C PRO A 51 -7.87 -1.85 16.68
N LYS A 52 -9.17 -2.14 16.78
CA LYS A 52 -9.70 -3.21 17.64
C LYS A 52 -9.80 -4.54 16.91
N THR A 53 -9.77 -4.50 15.58
CA THR A 53 -9.86 -5.67 14.71
C THR A 53 -8.85 -5.55 13.56
N GLU A 54 -8.47 -6.69 12.98
CA GLU A 54 -7.68 -6.73 11.75
C GLU A 54 -8.36 -5.94 10.62
N GLN A 55 -9.68 -6.05 10.50
CA GLN A 55 -10.43 -5.31 9.49
C GLN A 55 -10.27 -3.79 9.66
N GLU A 56 -10.34 -3.28 10.89
CA GLU A 56 -10.10 -1.86 11.17
C GLU A 56 -8.65 -1.46 10.84
N ALA A 57 -7.66 -2.30 11.21
CA ALA A 57 -6.26 -2.04 10.94
C ALA A 57 -5.98 -1.95 9.42
N ILE A 58 -6.45 -2.94 8.65
CA ILE A 58 -6.28 -2.98 7.20
C ILE A 58 -7.03 -1.85 6.51
N ALA A 59 -8.26 -1.54 6.95
CA ALA A 59 -9.01 -0.42 6.42
C ALA A 59 -8.30 0.92 6.65
N GLY A 60 -7.74 1.14 7.84
CA GLY A 60 -6.96 2.34 8.17
C GLY A 60 -5.72 2.50 7.29
N ILE A 61 -4.91 1.45 7.16
CA ILE A 61 -3.69 1.47 6.34
C ILE A 61 -4.02 1.65 4.85
N LEU A 62 -5.03 0.95 4.32
CA LEU A 62 -5.44 1.13 2.92
C LEU A 62 -6.02 2.53 2.68
N ALA A 63 -6.72 3.14 3.65
CA ALA A 63 -7.18 4.51 3.52
C ALA A 63 -6.02 5.50 3.36
N ILE A 64 -4.94 5.35 4.15
CA ILE A 64 -3.72 6.15 4.00
C ILE A 64 -3.06 5.87 2.64
N ALA A 65 -2.89 4.60 2.27
CA ALA A 65 -2.28 4.22 1.00
C ALA A 65 -3.03 4.83 -0.20
N ARG A 66 -4.37 4.78 -0.19
CA ARG A 66 -5.23 5.43 -1.18
C ARG A 66 -5.07 6.95 -1.18
N ASN A 67 -5.02 7.59 -0.01
CA ASN A 67 -4.80 9.05 0.10
C ASN A 67 -3.46 9.50 -0.51
N THR A 68 -2.44 8.67 -0.38
CA THR A 68 -1.09 8.94 -0.90
C THR A 68 -0.87 8.39 -2.31
N SER A 69 -1.88 7.77 -2.93
CA SER A 69 -1.78 7.26 -4.29
C SER A 69 -1.72 8.41 -5.30
N VAL A 70 -1.02 8.17 -6.40
CA VAL A 70 -0.95 9.08 -7.53
C VAL A 70 -2.05 8.69 -8.52
N PRO A 71 -3.01 9.58 -8.81
CA PRO A 71 -4.10 9.27 -9.72
C PRO A 71 -3.61 9.14 -11.17
N PHE A 72 -4.38 8.40 -11.98
CA PHE A 72 -4.21 8.39 -13.43
C PHE A 72 -4.30 9.81 -13.98
N GLY A 73 -3.36 10.19 -14.85
CA GLY A 73 -3.32 11.53 -15.45
C GLY A 73 -2.75 12.63 -14.54
N ALA A 74 -2.18 12.29 -13.37
CA ALA A 74 -1.40 13.25 -12.60
C ALA A 74 -0.28 13.87 -13.46
N PRO A 75 0.03 15.17 -13.28
CA PRO A 75 1.00 15.87 -14.11
C PRO A 75 2.39 15.25 -13.92
N ASN A 76 2.86 14.52 -14.93
CA ASN A 76 4.19 13.95 -15.00
C ASN A 76 4.91 14.46 -16.25
N ASN A 77 5.28 15.73 -16.23
CA ASN A 77 5.94 16.38 -17.37
C ASN A 77 7.43 15.99 -17.50
N ILE A 78 7.96 15.22 -16.55
CA ILE A 78 9.34 14.74 -16.55
C ILE A 78 9.31 13.22 -16.67
N PRO A 79 9.69 12.66 -17.83
CA PRO A 79 9.75 11.22 -18.03
C PRO A 79 10.54 10.52 -16.91
N GLY A 80 9.94 9.50 -16.30
CA GLY A 80 10.57 8.70 -15.24
C GLY A 80 10.51 9.28 -13.82
N SER A 81 9.91 10.45 -13.62
CA SER A 81 9.88 11.10 -12.30
C SER A 81 8.69 10.69 -11.41
N LEU A 82 7.54 10.37 -12.00
CA LEU A 82 6.32 10.04 -11.26
C LEU A 82 5.44 9.07 -12.04
N TYR A 83 4.88 8.07 -11.36
CA TYR A 83 4.00 7.07 -11.97
C TYR A 83 2.66 7.06 -11.26
N ASN A 84 1.59 6.79 -12.00
CA ASN A 84 0.29 6.51 -11.40
C ASN A 84 0.38 5.25 -10.54
N THR A 85 -0.45 5.17 -9.51
CA THR A 85 -0.49 3.99 -8.64
C THR A 85 -1.24 2.87 -9.36
N GLU A 86 -0.53 1.77 -9.64
CA GLU A 86 -1.09 0.57 -10.30
C GLU A 86 -1.70 -0.43 -9.32
N TYR A 87 -1.14 -0.52 -8.12
CA TYR A 87 -1.67 -1.36 -7.05
C TYR A 87 -1.28 -0.83 -5.68
N ARG A 88 -1.93 -1.37 -4.65
CA ARG A 88 -1.64 -1.14 -3.24
C ARG A 88 -1.57 -2.46 -2.50
N THR A 89 -0.79 -2.49 -1.43
CA THR A 89 -0.67 -3.66 -0.56
C THR A 89 -0.78 -3.24 0.89
N ALA A 90 -1.32 -4.15 1.71
CA ALA A 90 -1.30 -4.03 3.16
C ALA A 90 -0.92 -5.40 3.72
N ILE A 91 -0.11 -5.42 4.78
CA ILE A 91 0.46 -6.68 5.30
C ILE A 91 0.13 -6.76 6.79
N ASP A 92 -0.63 -7.78 7.17
CA ASP A 92 -0.83 -8.15 8.56
C ASP A 92 0.28 -9.11 8.97
N LEU A 93 1.22 -8.61 9.77
CA LEU A 93 2.34 -9.40 10.29
C LEU A 93 1.94 -10.30 11.47
N THR A 94 0.83 -10.00 12.15
CA THR A 94 0.31 -10.78 13.28
C THR A 94 -0.37 -12.04 12.80
N ASN A 95 -1.29 -11.91 11.83
CA ASN A 95 -2.06 -13.03 11.26
C ASN A 95 -1.46 -13.56 9.96
N ARG A 96 -0.30 -13.03 9.55
CA ARG A 96 0.45 -13.43 8.33
C ARG A 96 -0.44 -13.41 7.09
N ARG A 97 -1.11 -12.28 6.86
CA ARG A 97 -1.92 -12.05 5.66
C ARG A 97 -1.34 -10.96 4.79
N TYR A 98 -1.41 -11.19 3.49
CA TYR A 98 -0.96 -10.24 2.49
C TYR A 98 -2.16 -9.80 1.65
N PHE A 99 -2.52 -8.52 1.75
CA PHE A 99 -3.61 -7.89 1.01
C PHE A 99 -3.06 -7.20 -0.23
N PHE A 100 -3.80 -7.27 -1.33
CA PHE A 100 -3.48 -6.64 -2.60
C PHE A 100 -4.75 -5.99 -3.17
N GLU A 101 -4.60 -4.77 -3.68
CA GLU A 101 -5.65 -4.01 -4.37
C GLU A 101 -5.09 -3.49 -5.68
N LEU A 102 -5.57 -4.03 -6.81
CA LEU A 102 -5.28 -3.50 -8.14
C LEU A 102 -6.09 -2.22 -8.35
N THR A 103 -5.49 -1.12 -8.79
CA THR A 103 -6.23 0.15 -8.90
C THR A 103 -7.27 0.17 -10.02
N THR A 104 -7.15 -0.76 -10.96
CA THR A 104 -8.10 -0.98 -12.07
C THR A 104 -9.18 -2.02 -11.75
N SER A 105 -9.12 -2.66 -10.57
CA SER A 105 -10.14 -3.61 -10.09
C SER A 105 -10.86 -3.04 -8.86
N PRO A 106 -12.20 -3.06 -8.80
CA PRO A 106 -12.97 -2.54 -7.65
C PRO A 106 -13.01 -3.53 -6.47
N ASN A 107 -12.02 -4.41 -6.31
CA ASN A 107 -11.95 -5.45 -5.29
C ASN A 107 -10.61 -5.43 -4.54
N VAL A 108 -10.64 -5.88 -3.29
CA VAL A 108 -9.43 -6.20 -2.51
C VAL A 108 -9.36 -7.71 -2.35
N ILE A 109 -8.17 -8.27 -2.58
CA ILE A 109 -7.88 -9.69 -2.41
C ILE A 109 -6.84 -9.87 -1.30
N TRP A 110 -6.81 -11.04 -0.67
CA TRP A 110 -5.74 -11.39 0.27
C TRP A 110 -5.40 -12.88 0.26
N VAL A 111 -4.19 -13.18 0.70
CA VAL A 111 -3.70 -14.54 0.91
C VAL A 111 -3.32 -14.77 2.37
N ASN A 112 -3.68 -15.94 2.89
CA ASN A 112 -3.26 -16.42 4.21
C ASN A 112 -1.95 -17.17 4.04
N LEU A 113 -0.83 -16.59 4.46
CA LEU A 113 0.49 -17.17 4.24
C LEU A 113 0.67 -18.48 5.02
N ASP A 114 0.03 -18.61 6.20
CA ASP A 114 0.06 -19.84 7.01
C ASP A 114 -0.67 -21.03 6.37
N GLN A 115 -1.49 -20.79 5.34
CA GLN A 115 -2.18 -21.84 4.59
C GLN A 115 -1.40 -22.28 3.34
N LEU A 116 -0.25 -21.66 3.06
CA LEU A 116 0.62 -22.02 1.96
C LEU A 116 1.71 -23.01 2.40
N ASN A 117 2.04 -23.98 1.56
CA ASN A 117 3.20 -24.84 1.77
C ASN A 117 4.48 -24.12 1.30
N LEU A 118 5.25 -23.61 2.25
CA LEU A 118 6.51 -22.89 2.00
C LEU A 118 7.76 -23.75 2.32
N ALA A 119 7.61 -25.07 2.49
CA ALA A 119 8.72 -25.96 2.79
C ALA A 119 9.69 -26.09 1.59
N PRO A 120 10.98 -26.40 1.82
CA PRO A 120 11.93 -26.68 0.74
C PRO A 120 11.39 -27.76 -0.23
N GLY A 121 11.40 -27.48 -1.53
CA GLY A 121 10.89 -28.39 -2.56
C GLY A 121 9.38 -28.34 -2.79
N ALA A 122 8.63 -27.51 -2.05
CA ALA A 122 7.23 -27.26 -2.34
C ALA A 122 7.04 -26.66 -3.76
N PRO A 123 5.90 -26.91 -4.42
CA PRO A 123 5.62 -26.33 -5.73
C PRO A 123 5.64 -24.80 -5.70
N VAL A 124 6.18 -24.17 -6.75
CA VAL A 124 6.00 -22.74 -6.98
C VAL A 124 4.55 -22.50 -7.41
N LEU A 125 3.89 -21.58 -6.72
CA LEU A 125 2.51 -21.19 -7.02
C LEU A 125 2.47 -19.74 -7.50
N SER A 126 1.51 -19.44 -8.37
CA SER A 126 1.28 -18.09 -8.91
C SER A 126 -0.22 -17.80 -8.97
N LEU A 127 -0.55 -16.53 -8.80
CA LEU A 127 -1.88 -15.97 -8.97
C LEU A 127 -1.75 -14.78 -9.93
N ASP A 128 -2.62 -14.71 -10.93
CA ASP A 128 -2.76 -13.53 -11.79
C ASP A 128 -3.75 -12.55 -11.14
N PRO A 129 -3.29 -11.38 -10.66
CA PRO A 129 -4.14 -10.41 -9.99
C PRO A 129 -5.01 -9.60 -10.96
N ASP A 130 -4.79 -9.66 -12.28
CA ASP A 130 -5.58 -8.94 -13.28
C ASP A 130 -6.96 -9.58 -13.52
N ASN A 131 -7.21 -10.76 -12.94
CA ASN A 131 -8.51 -11.40 -12.96
C ASN A 131 -9.53 -10.60 -12.12
N LEU A 132 -10.44 -9.89 -12.80
CA LEU A 132 -11.45 -9.02 -12.20
C LEU A 132 -12.49 -9.76 -11.34
N ASP A 133 -12.61 -11.08 -11.48
CA ASP A 133 -13.53 -11.90 -10.68
C ASP A 133 -12.98 -12.21 -9.27
N LEU A 134 -11.70 -11.92 -9.02
CA LEU A 134 -11.10 -12.15 -7.72
C LEU A 134 -11.59 -11.13 -6.67
N SER A 135 -12.00 -11.65 -5.52
CA SER A 135 -12.37 -10.84 -4.36
C SER A 135 -12.18 -11.67 -3.10
N GLY A 136 -11.71 -11.03 -2.03
CA GLY A 136 -11.61 -11.68 -0.74
C GLY A 136 -10.39 -12.59 -0.59
N ASN A 137 -10.57 -13.69 0.15
CA ASN A 137 -9.51 -14.69 0.34
C ASN A 137 -9.29 -15.48 -0.95
N VAL A 138 -8.09 -15.37 -1.53
CA VAL A 138 -7.70 -16.04 -2.78
C VAL A 138 -6.65 -17.13 -2.58
N THR A 139 -6.44 -17.57 -1.34
CA THR A 139 -5.41 -18.58 -1.00
C THR A 139 -5.56 -19.88 -1.81
N ASP A 140 -6.80 -20.31 -2.07
CA ASP A 140 -7.11 -21.52 -2.84
C ASP A 140 -7.06 -21.32 -4.37
N LYS A 141 -6.87 -20.08 -4.84
CA LYS A 141 -6.87 -19.72 -6.28
C LYS A 141 -5.49 -19.74 -6.92
N PHE A 142 -4.44 -19.92 -6.12
CA PHE A 142 -3.08 -20.04 -6.59
C PHE A 142 -2.90 -21.33 -7.42
N THR A 143 -2.21 -21.22 -8.55
CA THR A 143 -1.97 -22.33 -9.47
C THR A 143 -0.49 -22.66 -9.55
N LYS A 144 -0.17 -23.95 -9.71
CA LYS A 144 1.21 -24.40 -9.86
C LYS A 144 1.80 -23.88 -11.17
N VAL A 145 3.00 -23.34 -11.10
CA VAL A 145 3.79 -22.96 -12.28
C VAL A 145 5.04 -23.83 -12.41
N LEU A 146 5.48 -24.05 -13.65
CA LEU A 146 6.64 -24.90 -13.95
C LEU A 146 7.98 -24.22 -13.64
N LYS A 147 8.02 -22.90 -13.71
CA LYS A 147 9.21 -22.09 -13.44
C LYS A 147 8.79 -20.82 -12.69
N SER A 148 9.64 -20.36 -11.78
CA SER A 148 9.52 -19.00 -11.25
C SER A 148 9.51 -18.01 -12.42
N PRO A 149 8.62 -17.01 -12.41
CA PRO A 149 8.56 -15.99 -13.47
C PRO A 149 9.83 -15.12 -13.53
N PHE A 150 10.69 -15.19 -12.50
CA PHE A 150 12.00 -14.54 -12.43
C PHE A 150 13.04 -15.52 -11.89
#